data_AF-A0A838TLP1-F1
#
_entry.id   AF-A0A838TLP1-F1
#
_cell.length_a   1.000
_cell.length_b   1.000
_cell.length_c   1.000
_cell.angle_alpha   90.00
_cell.angle_beta   90.00
_cell.angle_gamma   90.00
#
_symmetry.space_group_name_H-M   'P 1'
#
loop_
_entity.id
_entity.type
_entity.pdbx_description
1 polymer ?
#
loop_
_entity_poly.entity_id
_entity_poly.type
_entity_poly.pdbx_seq_one_letter_code
_entity_poly.pdbx_strand_id
1 'polypeptide(L)'
;VENPAVTKESVHHFFKYVSGSILTRPPWFMDVTQEGEGIVDVTTHLVDLIQWECFPEQIIDYKKDIQFFSARRWPTDMSVSQFNAVTKLNGFPDYLKKNVVKDSILKIFSNGEINYQLKGIHAKVSVTWAYKAPEGAGDTHYSIMRGTKSNLVIRQGAEQKYKPSLYIEPVNKQDASFQNILIKNFTSLQTQFPGLELKKTKSGWEVVIPEKYREGHEAHFARVTEKFLQYLKEGKLPAWEVPNMIAKYYTTTTALEFAKRTAGAIQ
;
A
#
# COMPACT_ATOMS: atom_id res chain seq x y z
N VAL A 1 17.43 6.14 0.20
CA VAL A 1 18.06 5.50 -0.99
C VAL A 1 17.38 6.06 -2.21
N GLU A 2 18.14 6.67 -3.13
CA GLU A 2 17.58 7.09 -4.41
C GLU A 2 17.27 5.86 -5.27
N ASN A 3 16.09 5.81 -5.90
CA ASN A 3 15.66 4.70 -6.77
C ASN A 3 15.75 3.28 -6.14
N PRO A 4 15.01 3.01 -5.04
CA PRO A 4 14.99 1.67 -4.44
C PRO A 4 14.51 0.61 -5.44
N ALA A 5 14.92 -0.64 -5.28
CA ALA A 5 14.52 -1.72 -6.18
C ALA A 5 13.00 -1.94 -6.18
N VAL A 6 12.35 -1.74 -5.02
CA VAL A 6 10.90 -1.81 -4.87
C VAL A 6 10.36 -0.52 -4.26
N THR A 7 9.31 0.05 -4.86
CA THR A 7 8.56 1.17 -4.31
C THR A 7 7.08 0.83 -4.33
N LYS A 8 6.38 1.05 -3.22
CA LYS A 8 4.91 1.02 -3.15
C LYS A 8 4.40 2.26 -2.45
N GLU A 9 3.48 2.96 -3.10
CA GLU A 9 2.93 4.23 -2.63
C GLU A 9 1.41 4.20 -2.76
N SER A 10 0.72 4.65 -1.71
CA SER A 10 -0.75 4.72 -1.70
C SER A 10 -1.21 6.06 -1.14
N VAL A 11 -2.23 6.64 -1.79
CA VAL A 11 -2.93 7.85 -1.31
C VAL A 11 -4.39 7.52 -1.07
N HIS A 12 -4.80 7.67 0.19
CA HIS A 12 -6.16 7.48 0.67
C HIS A 12 -6.79 8.80 1.10
N HIS A 13 -8.11 8.79 1.23
CA HIS A 13 -8.88 9.96 1.62
C HIS A 13 -9.84 9.65 2.78
N PHE A 14 -9.82 10.51 3.81
CA PHE A 14 -10.75 10.41 4.94
C PHE A 14 -12.20 10.53 4.47
N PHE A 15 -12.47 11.55 3.65
CA PHE A 15 -13.76 11.82 3.05
C PHE A 15 -13.95 10.96 1.80
N LYS A 16 -15.01 10.14 1.80
CA LYS A 16 -15.45 9.35 0.65
C LYS A 16 -16.97 9.39 0.56
N TYR A 17 -17.50 9.27 -0.65
CA TYR A 17 -18.90 8.91 -0.86
C TYR A 17 -19.01 7.40 -1.03
N VAL A 18 -19.91 6.78 -0.28
CA VAL A 18 -20.29 5.37 -0.41
C VAL A 18 -21.80 5.32 -0.49
N SER A 19 -22.33 4.76 -1.57
CA SER A 19 -23.78 4.67 -1.84
C SER A 19 -24.53 6.01 -1.68
N GLY A 20 -23.95 7.09 -2.21
CA GLY A 20 -24.55 8.43 -2.19
C GLY A 20 -24.42 9.20 -0.86
N SER A 21 -23.86 8.58 0.18
CA SER A 21 -23.67 9.21 1.50
C SER A 21 -22.20 9.40 1.83
N ILE A 22 -21.89 10.40 2.67
CA ILE A 22 -20.54 10.55 3.23
C ILE A 22 -20.27 9.32 4.10
N LEU A 23 -19.18 8.61 3.81
CA LEU A 23 -18.70 7.51 4.64
C LEU A 23 -18.41 8.03 6.04
N THR A 24 -19.21 7.56 7.00
CA THR A 24 -19.07 7.95 8.39
C THR A 24 -17.99 7.10 9.05
N ARG A 25 -17.09 7.75 9.79
CA ARG A 25 -15.99 7.13 10.52
C ARG A 25 -16.18 7.35 12.01
N PRO A 26 -15.80 6.39 12.85
CA PRO A 26 -15.78 6.64 14.27
C PRO A 26 -14.73 7.73 14.59
N PRO A 27 -14.98 8.61 15.56
CA PRO A 27 -14.06 9.70 15.90
C PRO A 27 -12.69 9.21 16.40
N TRP A 28 -12.60 8.01 16.97
CA TRP A 28 -11.34 7.39 17.40
C TRP A 28 -10.44 7.00 16.23
N PHE A 29 -10.96 6.93 15.00
CA PHE A 29 -10.15 6.75 13.77
C PHE A 29 -9.14 7.90 13.58
N MET A 30 -9.41 9.08 14.15
CA MET A 30 -8.51 10.24 14.14
C MET A 30 -7.60 10.29 15.38
N ASP A 31 -7.73 9.34 16.30
CA ASP A 31 -6.82 9.17 17.43
C ASP A 31 -5.80 8.07 17.13
N VAL A 32 -4.58 8.46 16.79
CA VAL A 32 -3.50 7.50 16.48
C VAL A 32 -3.07 6.64 17.67
N THR A 33 -3.55 6.92 18.89
CA THR A 33 -3.35 6.04 20.05
C THR A 33 -4.38 4.90 20.13
N GLN A 34 -5.43 4.95 19.31
CA GLN A 34 -6.46 3.92 19.19
C GLN A 34 -6.41 3.23 17.81
N GLU A 35 -6.42 4.01 16.73
CA GLU A 35 -6.30 3.49 15.35
C GLU A 35 -4.89 2.95 15.05
N GLY A 36 -3.88 3.61 15.62
CA GLY A 36 -2.50 3.52 15.14
C GLY A 36 -2.14 4.67 14.20
N GLU A 37 -0.84 4.89 14.00
CA GLU A 37 -0.37 5.87 13.03
C GLU A 37 -0.38 5.30 11.61
N GLY A 38 -0.46 6.17 10.60
CA GLY A 38 -0.51 5.71 9.20
C GLY A 38 0.72 4.91 8.78
N ILE A 39 1.87 5.11 9.43
CA ILE A 39 3.10 4.33 9.20
C ILE A 39 3.01 2.88 9.72
N VAL A 40 2.02 2.53 10.55
CA VAL A 40 1.78 1.15 11.05
C VAL A 40 0.44 0.56 10.62
N ASP A 41 -0.43 1.34 10.00
CA ASP A 41 -1.72 0.90 9.50
C ASP A 41 -1.63 0.39 8.05
N VAL A 42 -2.00 1.18 7.03
CA VAL A 42 -2.03 0.75 5.62
C VAL A 42 -0.67 0.25 5.10
N THR A 43 0.44 0.74 5.65
CA THR A 43 1.78 0.24 5.33
C THR A 43 1.94 -1.25 5.61
N THR A 44 1.13 -1.84 6.51
CA THR A 44 1.06 -3.28 6.74
C THR A 44 0.79 -4.01 5.43
N HIS A 45 -0.17 -3.56 4.61
CA HIS A 45 -0.45 -4.16 3.30
C HIS A 45 0.73 -3.98 2.33
N LEU A 46 1.34 -2.79 2.32
CA LEU A 46 2.43 -2.51 1.39
C LEU A 46 3.69 -3.33 1.71
N VAL A 47 4.01 -3.49 2.99
CA VAL A 47 5.10 -4.35 3.45
C VAL A 47 4.80 -5.81 3.12
N ASP A 48 3.58 -6.28 3.41
CA ASP A 48 3.12 -7.64 3.09
C ASP A 48 3.28 -7.96 1.59
N LEU A 49 2.81 -7.06 0.72
CA LEU A 49 2.93 -7.23 -0.73
C LEU A 49 4.39 -7.28 -1.19
N ILE A 50 5.30 -6.51 -0.59
CA ILE A 50 6.73 -6.62 -0.93
C ILE A 50 7.27 -8.00 -0.56
N GLN A 51 6.94 -8.50 0.63
CA GLN A 51 7.36 -9.83 1.07
C GLN A 51 6.77 -10.92 0.16
N TRP A 52 5.47 -10.86 -0.09
CA TRP A 52 4.72 -11.88 -0.81
C TRP A 52 5.01 -11.90 -2.31
N GLU A 53 5.12 -10.75 -2.97
CA GLU A 53 5.38 -10.66 -4.41
C GLU A 53 6.86 -10.87 -4.76
N CYS A 54 7.79 -10.35 -3.95
CA CYS A 54 9.23 -10.39 -4.27
C CYS A 54 9.92 -11.64 -3.72
N PHE A 55 9.38 -12.25 -2.66
CA PHE A 55 9.95 -13.42 -1.99
C PHE A 55 8.87 -14.49 -1.76
N PRO A 56 8.17 -14.94 -2.81
CA PRO A 56 7.03 -15.84 -2.68
C PRO A 56 7.43 -17.12 -1.93
N GLU A 57 6.62 -17.46 -0.92
CA GLU A 57 6.76 -18.64 -0.06
C GLU A 57 8.07 -18.76 0.73
N GLN A 58 8.91 -17.73 0.73
CA GLN A 58 10.15 -17.72 1.51
C GLN A 58 9.87 -17.26 2.94
N ILE A 59 10.48 -17.96 3.90
CA ILE A 59 10.52 -17.53 5.30
C ILE A 59 11.44 -16.32 5.42
N ILE A 60 10.98 -15.30 6.14
CA ILE A 60 11.73 -14.09 6.47
C ILE A 60 12.11 -14.12 7.95
N ASP A 61 13.41 -14.14 8.24
CA ASP A 61 13.94 -13.95 9.59
C ASP A 61 14.11 -12.44 9.84
N TYR A 62 13.15 -11.84 10.55
CA TYR A 62 13.14 -10.40 10.79
C TYR A 62 14.39 -9.84 11.47
N LYS A 63 15.18 -10.69 12.15
CA LYS A 63 16.43 -10.27 12.81
C LYS A 63 17.62 -10.21 11.86
N LYS A 64 17.56 -10.92 10.73
CA LYS A 64 18.67 -11.05 9.79
C LYS A 64 18.38 -10.41 8.43
N ASP A 65 17.13 -10.54 7.99
CA ASP A 65 16.73 -10.21 6.63
C ASP A 65 16.29 -8.76 6.50
N ILE A 66 16.04 -8.05 7.59
CA ILE A 66 15.54 -6.67 7.58
C ILE A 66 16.59 -5.70 8.11
N GLN A 67 16.97 -4.72 7.29
CA GLN A 67 17.81 -3.59 7.69
C GLN A 67 17.08 -2.27 7.44
N PHE A 68 17.00 -1.41 8.45
CA PHE A 68 16.37 -0.10 8.32
C PHE A 68 17.37 0.99 7.95
N PHE A 69 16.91 1.97 7.17
CA PHE A 69 17.71 3.16 6.84
C PHE A 69 17.05 4.44 7.33
N SER A 70 15.76 4.63 7.03
CA SER A 70 15.03 5.81 7.47
C SER A 70 13.53 5.55 7.53
N ALA A 71 12.87 6.30 8.40
CA ALA A 71 11.43 6.37 8.46
C ALA A 71 11.02 7.80 8.80
N ARG A 72 9.90 8.25 8.21
CA ARG A 72 9.30 9.55 8.51
C ARG A 72 7.80 9.43 8.67
N ARG A 73 7.26 10.31 9.50
CA ARG A 73 5.83 10.47 9.79
C ARG A 73 5.46 11.93 9.64
N TRP A 74 4.24 12.23 9.23
CA TRP A 74 3.75 13.60 9.19
C TRP A 74 2.23 13.64 9.37
N PRO A 75 1.67 14.75 9.89
CA PRO A 75 0.24 14.85 10.08
C PRO A 75 -0.50 15.23 8.80
N THR A 76 -1.77 14.84 8.74
CA THR A 76 -2.79 15.49 7.93
C THR A 76 -3.60 16.41 8.83
N ASP A 77 -3.81 17.63 8.35
CA ASP A 77 -4.61 18.64 9.02
C ASP A 77 -6.08 18.42 8.72
N MET A 78 -6.92 18.43 9.75
CA MET A 78 -8.37 18.31 9.64
C MET A 78 -9.05 19.42 10.41
N SER A 79 -9.85 20.25 9.72
CA SER A 79 -10.64 21.29 10.38
C SER A 79 -11.82 20.69 11.17
N VAL A 80 -12.39 21.46 12.09
CA VAL A 80 -13.63 21.09 12.78
C VAL A 80 -14.76 20.75 11.80
N SER A 81 -14.95 21.54 10.74
CA SER A 81 -16.00 21.28 9.75
C SER A 81 -15.77 19.98 8.98
N GLN A 82 -14.52 19.67 8.64
CA GLN A 82 -14.13 18.43 8.00
C GLN A 82 -14.35 17.23 8.93
N PHE A 83 -13.95 17.35 10.20
CA PHE A 83 -14.16 16.33 11.22
C PHE A 83 -15.65 16.05 11.45
N ASN A 84 -16.47 17.09 11.62
CA ASN A 84 -17.91 16.95 11.79
C ASN A 84 -18.55 16.26 10.58
N ALA A 85 -18.11 16.57 9.36
CA ALA A 85 -18.65 15.97 8.14
C ALA A 85 -18.43 14.44 8.09
N VAL A 86 -17.24 13.96 8.47
CA VAL A 86 -16.87 12.53 8.39
C VAL A 86 -17.21 11.74 9.65
N THR A 87 -17.41 12.37 10.81
CA THR A 87 -17.76 11.69 12.07
C THR A 87 -19.22 11.86 12.49
N LYS A 88 -19.93 12.83 11.91
CA LYS A 88 -21.27 13.28 12.31
C LYS A 88 -21.34 13.85 13.74
N LEU A 89 -20.21 14.17 14.35
CA LEU A 89 -20.15 14.87 15.63
C LEU A 89 -20.14 16.39 15.45
N ASN A 90 -20.26 17.11 16.56
CA ASN A 90 -20.14 18.56 16.62
C ASN A 90 -18.93 18.96 17.48
N GLY A 91 -17.75 19.02 16.87
CA GLY A 91 -16.49 19.34 17.53
C GLY A 91 -15.68 18.11 17.90
N PHE A 92 -14.42 18.36 18.28
CA PHE A 92 -13.49 17.31 18.67
C PHE A 92 -13.81 16.77 20.07
N PRO A 93 -13.93 15.43 20.24
CA PRO A 93 -13.97 14.82 21.56
C PRO A 93 -12.76 15.18 22.42
N ASP A 94 -12.92 15.14 23.75
CA ASP A 94 -11.87 15.57 24.69
C ASP A 94 -10.54 14.83 24.51
N TYR A 95 -10.57 13.53 24.22
CA TYR A 95 -9.35 12.73 24.03
C TYR A 95 -8.52 13.14 22.79
N LEU A 96 -9.11 13.87 21.84
CA LEU A 96 -8.40 14.42 20.67
C LEU A 96 -7.77 15.78 20.93
N LYS A 97 -8.16 16.50 21.99
CA LYS A 97 -7.71 17.88 22.26
C LYS A 97 -6.20 18.04 22.32
N LYS A 98 -5.48 17.00 22.78
CA LYS A 98 -4.00 16.95 22.81
C LYS A 98 -3.33 17.16 21.43
N ASN A 99 -4.06 16.89 20.35
CA ASN A 99 -3.58 17.00 18.97
C ASN A 99 -4.23 18.18 18.22
N VAL A 100 -5.03 19.00 18.90
CA VAL A 100 -5.66 20.19 18.30
C VAL A 100 -4.72 21.38 18.43
N VAL A 101 -4.53 22.10 17.33
CA VAL A 101 -3.73 23.34 17.30
C VAL A 101 -4.62 24.50 16.89
N LYS A 102 -4.37 25.68 17.48
CA LYS A 102 -5.13 26.92 17.22
C LYS A 102 -6.65 26.72 17.34
N ASP A 103 -7.06 25.87 18.29
CA ASP A 103 -8.46 25.53 18.65
C ASP A 103 -9.36 24.99 17.52
N SER A 104 -8.82 24.76 16.32
CA SER A 104 -9.64 24.55 15.11
C SER A 104 -9.11 23.50 14.14
N ILE A 105 -7.85 23.08 14.30
CA ILE A 105 -7.20 22.12 13.40
C ILE A 105 -6.70 20.92 14.20
N LEU A 106 -7.20 19.74 13.89
CA LEU A 106 -6.69 18.47 14.41
C LEU A 106 -5.51 17.99 13.55
N LYS A 107 -4.37 17.72 14.17
CA LYS A 107 -3.19 17.11 13.54
C LYS A 107 -3.25 15.59 13.69
N ILE A 108 -3.47 14.86 12.60
CA ILE A 108 -3.58 13.39 12.62
C ILE A 108 -2.35 12.79 11.96
N PHE A 109 -1.51 12.05 12.70
CA PHE A 109 -0.32 11.37 12.14
C PHE A 109 -0.68 10.13 11.32
N SER A 110 -1.48 10.33 10.29
CA SER A 110 -2.01 9.32 9.37
C SER A 110 -1.12 9.06 8.16
N ASN A 111 0.10 9.62 8.12
CA ASN A 111 0.99 9.47 6.98
C ASN A 111 2.36 8.95 7.42
N GLY A 112 3.00 8.18 6.54
CA GLY A 112 4.27 7.57 6.85
C GLY A 112 5.02 7.08 5.62
N GLU A 113 6.34 7.06 5.73
CA GLU A 113 7.24 6.46 4.75
C GLU A 113 8.32 5.65 5.46
N ILE A 114 8.61 4.46 4.92
CA ILE A 114 9.62 3.54 5.44
C ILE A 114 10.59 3.21 4.30
N ASN A 115 11.88 3.39 4.55
CA ASN A 115 12.97 2.99 3.67
C ASN A 115 13.82 1.93 4.37
N TYR A 116 13.82 0.72 3.83
CA TYR A 116 14.46 -0.45 4.43
C TYR A 116 15.05 -1.37 3.36
N GLN A 117 15.76 -2.39 3.78
CA GLN A 117 16.22 -3.49 2.97
C GLN A 117 15.56 -4.78 3.46
N LEU A 118 15.13 -5.61 2.53
CA LEU A 118 14.67 -6.96 2.78
C LEU A 118 15.53 -7.94 1.96
N LYS A 119 16.27 -8.83 2.61
CA LYS A 119 17.15 -9.83 1.98
C LYS A 119 18.08 -9.22 0.91
N GLY A 120 18.69 -8.08 1.23
CA GLY A 120 19.57 -7.36 0.31
C GLY A 120 18.88 -6.40 -0.67
N ILE A 121 17.54 -6.43 -0.78
CA ILE A 121 16.77 -5.62 -1.74
C ILE A 121 16.22 -4.36 -1.07
N HIS A 122 16.57 -3.19 -1.59
CA HIS A 122 16.06 -1.92 -1.09
C HIS A 122 14.59 -1.71 -1.44
N ALA A 123 13.80 -1.40 -0.42
CA ALA A 123 12.36 -1.18 -0.50
C ALA A 123 11.97 0.17 0.10
N LYS A 124 10.99 0.80 -0.53
CA LYS A 124 10.30 1.99 -0.04
C LYS A 124 8.80 1.72 0.01
N VAL A 125 8.18 1.99 1.15
CA VAL A 125 6.72 2.08 1.27
C VAL A 125 6.33 3.48 1.72
N SER A 126 5.26 4.03 1.14
CA SER A 126 4.73 5.34 1.56
C SER A 126 3.21 5.33 1.54
N VAL A 127 2.61 5.94 2.57
CA VAL A 127 1.17 6.11 2.70
C VAL A 127 0.85 7.55 3.03
N THR A 128 -0.13 8.09 2.33
CA THR A 128 -0.71 9.41 2.59
C THR A 128 -2.22 9.26 2.77
N TRP A 129 -2.76 9.84 3.83
CA TRP A 129 -4.18 10.04 4.05
C TRP A 129 -4.51 11.51 3.90
N ALA A 130 -4.90 11.95 2.71
CA ALA A 130 -5.41 13.30 2.49
C ALA A 130 -6.86 13.41 2.99
N TYR A 131 -7.39 14.63 3.12
CA TYR A 131 -8.79 14.78 3.53
C TYR A 131 -9.77 14.28 2.46
N LYS A 132 -9.72 14.83 1.24
CA LYS A 132 -10.67 14.57 0.16
C LYS A 132 -9.95 14.61 -1.19
N ALA A 133 -10.28 13.69 -2.09
CA ALA A 133 -9.77 13.70 -3.45
C ALA A 133 -10.40 14.84 -4.27
N PRO A 134 -9.74 15.33 -5.34
CA PRO A 134 -10.38 16.19 -6.34
C PRO A 134 -11.70 15.59 -6.87
N GLU A 135 -12.59 16.43 -7.39
CA GLU A 135 -13.85 15.93 -7.96
C GLU A 135 -13.59 14.96 -9.13
N GLY A 136 -14.31 13.84 -9.13
CA GLY A 136 -14.09 12.75 -10.08
C GLY A 136 -12.82 11.92 -9.84
N ALA A 137 -12.04 12.23 -8.79
CA ALA A 137 -10.87 11.46 -8.39
C ALA A 137 -11.15 10.43 -7.31
N GLY A 138 -10.25 9.46 -7.19
CA GLY A 138 -10.27 8.43 -6.15
C GLY A 138 -8.92 8.27 -5.49
N ASP A 139 -8.81 7.21 -4.68
CA ASP A 139 -7.52 6.79 -4.12
C ASP A 139 -6.56 6.43 -5.26
N THR A 140 -5.27 6.70 -5.04
CA THR A 140 -4.23 6.39 -6.00
C THR A 140 -3.26 5.37 -5.46
N HIS A 141 -2.68 4.59 -6.37
CA HIS A 141 -1.67 3.61 -6.05
C HIS A 141 -0.60 3.63 -7.13
N TYR A 142 0.65 3.59 -6.70
CA TYR A 142 1.81 3.41 -7.56
C TYR A 142 2.71 2.35 -6.96
N SER A 143 3.12 1.38 -7.77
CA SER A 143 4.11 0.40 -7.37
C SER A 143 5.09 0.16 -8.50
N ILE A 144 6.37 0.00 -8.20
CA ILE A 144 7.38 -0.43 -9.15
C ILE A 144 8.27 -1.48 -8.50
N MET A 145 8.46 -2.59 -9.21
CA MET A 145 9.44 -3.64 -8.90
C MET A 145 10.45 -3.69 -10.04
N ARG A 146 11.70 -3.32 -9.76
CA ARG A 146 12.77 -3.24 -10.75
C ARG A 146 13.48 -4.58 -10.87
N GLY A 147 13.32 -5.25 -12.01
CA GLY A 147 14.11 -6.42 -12.38
C GLY A 147 15.27 -6.05 -13.31
N THR A 148 16.20 -6.98 -13.52
CA THR A 148 17.35 -6.77 -14.41
C THR A 148 16.97 -6.67 -15.89
N LYS A 149 15.82 -7.24 -16.28
CA LYS A 149 15.31 -7.22 -17.66
C LYS A 149 14.18 -6.22 -17.87
N SER A 150 13.32 -6.07 -16.87
CA SER A 150 12.14 -5.20 -16.93
C SER A 150 11.70 -4.75 -15.55
N ASN A 151 11.02 -3.62 -15.52
CA ASN A 151 10.26 -3.14 -14.39
C ASN A 151 8.81 -3.61 -14.51
N LEU A 152 8.24 -4.09 -13.41
CA LEU A 152 6.81 -4.29 -13.27
C LEU A 152 6.24 -3.06 -12.56
N VAL A 153 5.32 -2.36 -13.21
CA VAL A 153 4.80 -1.08 -12.70
C VAL A 153 3.29 -1.14 -12.60
N ILE A 154 2.74 -0.87 -11.41
CA ILE A 154 1.31 -0.66 -11.22
C ILE A 154 1.05 0.83 -11.16
N ARG A 155 0.06 1.29 -11.93
CA ARG A 155 -0.41 2.68 -11.91
C ARG A 155 -1.91 2.70 -11.70
N GLN A 156 -2.35 3.51 -10.75
CA GLN A 156 -3.76 3.80 -10.48
C GLN A 156 -3.90 5.30 -10.28
N GLY A 157 -4.05 6.03 -11.38
CA GLY A 157 -4.30 7.46 -11.38
C GLY A 157 -5.40 7.85 -12.37
N ALA A 158 -5.51 9.14 -12.65
CA ALA A 158 -6.51 9.69 -13.57
C ALA A 158 -6.43 9.03 -14.97
N GLU A 159 -5.23 8.81 -15.50
CA GLU A 159 -5.02 8.14 -16.80
C GLU A 159 -5.62 6.72 -16.84
N GLN A 160 -5.57 6.00 -15.73
CA GLN A 160 -6.12 4.65 -15.60
C GLN A 160 -7.57 4.66 -15.05
N LYS A 161 -8.20 5.84 -14.98
CA LYS A 161 -9.53 6.04 -14.39
C LYS A 161 -9.64 5.46 -12.96
N TYR A 162 -8.55 5.59 -12.19
CA TYR A 162 -8.42 5.07 -10.83
C TYR A 162 -8.65 3.54 -10.71
N LYS A 163 -8.48 2.79 -11.81
CA LYS A 163 -8.35 1.33 -11.78
C LYS A 163 -6.86 0.96 -11.84
N PRO A 164 -6.38 0.01 -11.03
CA PRO A 164 -4.97 -0.36 -11.04
C PRO A 164 -4.60 -1.09 -12.33
N SER A 165 -3.68 -0.56 -13.13
CA SER A 165 -3.19 -1.22 -14.35
C SER A 165 -1.73 -1.63 -14.19
N LEU A 166 -1.40 -2.84 -14.65
CA LEU A 166 -0.07 -3.40 -14.64
C LEU A 166 0.64 -3.13 -15.97
N TYR A 167 1.91 -2.72 -15.89
CA TYR A 167 2.77 -2.45 -17.03
C TYR A 167 4.08 -3.22 -16.88
N ILE A 168 4.62 -3.63 -18.02
CA ILE A 168 5.92 -4.29 -18.15
C ILE A 168 6.80 -3.36 -18.99
N GLU A 169 7.83 -2.79 -18.36
CA GLU A 169 8.70 -1.79 -18.99
C GLU A 169 10.12 -2.35 -19.09
N PRO A 170 10.64 -2.61 -20.31
CA PRO A 170 11.98 -3.18 -20.47
C PRO A 170 13.04 -2.18 -19.99
N VAL A 171 14.07 -2.69 -19.32
CA VAL A 171 15.23 -1.88 -18.90
C VAL A 171 16.01 -1.42 -20.13
N ASN A 172 16.29 -2.34 -21.06
CA ASN A 172 16.90 -2.06 -22.35
C ASN A 172 15.84 -2.01 -23.44
N LYS A 173 15.46 -0.81 -23.89
CA LYS A 173 14.44 -0.60 -24.94
C LYS A 173 14.93 -1.01 -26.34
N GLN A 174 16.24 -1.13 -26.54
CA GLN A 174 16.86 -1.50 -27.79
C GLN A 174 17.02 -3.02 -27.94
N ASP A 175 16.75 -3.80 -26.90
CA ASP A 175 16.79 -5.26 -26.96
C ASP A 175 15.65 -5.79 -27.83
N ALA A 176 15.96 -6.07 -29.09
CA ALA A 176 15.02 -6.63 -30.07
C ALA A 176 14.51 -8.02 -29.67
N SER A 177 15.22 -8.76 -28.80
CA SER A 177 14.80 -10.07 -28.34
C SER A 177 13.74 -10.02 -27.23
N PHE A 178 13.65 -8.90 -26.51
CA PHE A 178 12.79 -8.77 -25.33
C PHE A 178 11.33 -9.05 -25.64
N GLN A 179 10.80 -8.51 -26.75
CA GLN A 179 9.39 -8.69 -27.11
C GLN A 179 9.05 -10.18 -27.33
N ASN A 180 9.92 -10.93 -28.00
CA ASN A 180 9.71 -12.34 -28.27
C ASN A 180 9.76 -13.16 -26.96
N ILE A 181 10.71 -12.84 -26.08
CA ILE A 181 10.82 -13.46 -24.76
C ILE A 181 9.58 -13.16 -23.92
N LEU A 182 9.11 -11.90 -23.91
CA LEU A 182 7.91 -11.50 -23.19
C LEU A 182 6.69 -12.27 -23.69
N ILE A 183 6.41 -12.26 -24.99
CA ILE A 183 5.26 -12.95 -25.57
C ILE A 183 5.29 -14.45 -25.22
N LYS A 184 6.45 -15.10 -25.40
CA LYS A 184 6.62 -16.53 -25.07
C LYS A 184 6.27 -16.85 -23.61
N ASN A 185 6.78 -16.04 -22.67
CA ASN A 185 6.50 -16.28 -21.25
C ASN A 185 5.06 -15.89 -20.89
N PHE A 186 4.51 -14.86 -21.52
CA PHE A 186 3.15 -14.40 -21.27
C PHE A 186 2.09 -15.43 -21.69
N THR A 187 2.36 -16.25 -22.70
CA THR A 187 1.44 -17.35 -23.09
C THR A 187 1.14 -18.30 -21.94
N SER A 188 2.11 -18.60 -21.07
CA SER A 188 1.87 -19.45 -19.89
C SER A 188 0.90 -18.80 -18.88
N LEU A 189 0.98 -17.47 -18.73
CA LEU A 189 0.05 -16.71 -17.89
C LEU A 189 -1.36 -16.71 -18.47
N GLN A 190 -1.52 -16.71 -19.79
CA GLN A 190 -2.83 -16.80 -20.42
C GLN A 190 -3.53 -18.14 -20.16
N THR A 191 -2.78 -19.22 -19.91
CA THR A 191 -3.36 -20.51 -19.49
C THR A 191 -3.94 -20.42 -18.07
N GLN A 192 -3.21 -19.77 -17.14
CA GLN A 192 -3.68 -19.60 -15.75
C GLN A 192 -4.77 -18.53 -15.64
N PHE A 193 -4.68 -17.47 -16.45
CA PHE A 193 -5.60 -16.35 -16.49
C PHE A 193 -6.11 -16.14 -17.92
N PRO A 194 -7.08 -16.93 -18.39
CA PRO A 194 -7.64 -16.80 -19.73
C PRO A 194 -8.19 -15.39 -20.02
N GLY A 195 -7.78 -14.83 -21.15
CA GLY A 195 -8.19 -13.50 -21.64
C GLY A 195 -7.23 -12.36 -21.33
N LEU A 196 -6.10 -12.61 -20.64
CA LEU A 196 -5.04 -11.61 -20.54
C LEU A 196 -4.45 -11.29 -21.92
N GLU A 197 -4.18 -10.01 -22.20
CA GLU A 197 -3.50 -9.57 -23.42
C GLU A 197 -2.36 -8.58 -23.11
N LEU A 198 -1.48 -8.37 -24.09
CA LEU A 198 -0.43 -7.36 -24.02
C LEU A 198 -0.72 -6.26 -25.04
N LYS A 199 -0.85 -5.02 -24.56
CA LYS A 199 -1.01 -3.84 -25.40
C LYS A 199 0.27 -3.02 -25.38
N LYS A 200 0.88 -2.79 -26.54
CA LYS A 200 2.10 -1.99 -26.66
C LYS A 200 1.85 -0.53 -26.27
N THR A 201 2.78 0.06 -25.51
CA THR A 201 2.76 1.47 -25.09
C THR A 201 4.08 2.14 -25.47
N LYS A 202 4.23 3.44 -25.18
CA LYS A 202 5.49 4.18 -25.39
C LYS A 202 6.64 3.67 -24.49
N SER A 203 6.32 3.14 -23.31
CA SER A 203 7.31 2.71 -22.31
C SER A 203 7.52 1.18 -22.26
N GLY A 204 6.66 0.40 -22.91
CA GLY A 204 6.71 -1.06 -22.89
C GLY A 204 5.36 -1.66 -23.26
N TRP A 205 4.75 -2.39 -22.33
CA TRP A 205 3.45 -3.04 -22.52
C TRP A 205 2.54 -2.82 -21.33
N GLU A 206 1.26 -2.59 -21.58
CA GLU A 206 0.18 -2.70 -20.61
C GLU A 206 -0.36 -4.13 -20.64
N VAL A 207 -0.55 -4.72 -19.46
CA VAL A 207 -1.26 -5.99 -19.31
C VAL A 207 -2.75 -5.68 -19.29
N VAL A 208 -3.46 -6.05 -20.36
CA VAL A 208 -4.91 -5.88 -20.45
C VAL A 208 -5.56 -6.99 -19.65
N ILE A 209 -6.20 -6.60 -18.54
CA ILE A 209 -6.85 -7.51 -17.59
C ILE A 209 -8.36 -7.48 -17.84
N PRO A 210 -8.98 -8.61 -18.23
CA PRO A 210 -10.43 -8.74 -18.39
C PRO A 210 -11.21 -8.30 -17.14
N GLU A 211 -12.41 -7.73 -17.35
CA GLU A 211 -13.26 -7.23 -16.24
C GLU A 211 -13.62 -8.34 -15.24
N LYS A 212 -13.70 -9.60 -15.67
CA LYS A 212 -13.95 -10.75 -14.76
C LYS A 212 -12.89 -10.92 -13.65
N TYR A 213 -11.68 -10.39 -13.82
CA TYR A 213 -10.64 -10.39 -12.79
C TYR A 213 -10.60 -9.08 -11.99
N ARG A 214 -11.46 -8.12 -12.32
CA ARG A 214 -11.60 -6.83 -11.61
C ARG A 214 -12.58 -6.98 -10.46
N GLU A 215 -12.29 -7.94 -9.59
CA GLU A 215 -13.09 -8.19 -8.39
C GLU A 215 -12.98 -7.01 -7.41
N GLY A 216 -14.09 -6.76 -6.70
CA GLY A 216 -14.16 -5.73 -5.68
C GLY A 216 -13.52 -6.13 -4.36
N HIS A 217 -13.37 -5.15 -3.46
CA HIS A 217 -12.76 -5.36 -2.15
C HIS A 217 -13.41 -6.48 -1.32
N GLU A 218 -14.74 -6.58 -1.35
CA GLU A 218 -15.49 -7.61 -0.59
C GLU A 218 -15.18 -9.03 -1.08
N ALA A 219 -15.02 -9.23 -2.39
CA ALA A 219 -14.64 -10.52 -2.95
C ALA A 219 -13.21 -10.93 -2.53
N HIS A 220 -12.28 -9.97 -2.49
CA HIS A 220 -10.94 -10.22 -1.94
C HIS A 220 -10.99 -10.61 -0.46
N PHE A 221 -11.84 -9.95 0.34
CA PHE A 221 -12.02 -10.28 1.75
C PHE A 221 -12.62 -11.68 1.96
N ALA A 222 -13.57 -12.06 1.11
CA ALA A 222 -14.15 -13.40 1.12
C ALA A 222 -13.09 -14.48 0.87
N ARG A 223 -12.19 -14.28 -0.11
CA ARG A 223 -11.09 -15.23 -0.39
C ARG A 223 -10.15 -15.43 0.80
N VAL A 224 -9.82 -14.36 1.53
CA VAL A 224 -9.00 -14.46 2.76
C VAL A 224 -9.74 -15.26 3.84
N THR A 225 -11.05 -15.03 3.98
CA THR A 225 -11.89 -15.78 4.93
C THR A 225 -11.96 -17.26 4.58
N GLU A 226 -12.13 -17.60 3.30
CA GLU A 226 -12.11 -18.98 2.80
C GLU A 226 -10.78 -19.68 3.12
N LYS A 227 -9.64 -18.98 2.94
CA LYS A 227 -8.32 -19.51 3.30
C LYS A 227 -8.15 -19.72 4.79
N PHE A 228 -8.63 -18.79 5.61
CA PHE A 228 -8.64 -18.95 7.06
C PHE A 228 -9.44 -20.19 7.48
N LEU A 229 -10.65 -20.37 6.95
CA LEU A 229 -11.49 -21.54 7.26
C LEU A 229 -10.87 -22.86 6.78
N GLN A 230 -10.20 -22.84 5.62
CA GLN A 230 -9.41 -23.97 5.15
C GLN A 230 -8.31 -24.33 6.15
N TYR A 231 -7.47 -23.37 6.56
CA TYR A 231 -6.37 -23.64 7.48
C TYR A 231 -6.83 -23.96 8.90
N LEU A 232 -8.00 -23.46 9.32
CA LEU A 232 -8.64 -23.87 10.57
C LEU A 232 -8.95 -25.37 10.56
N LYS A 233 -9.46 -25.90 9.45
CA LYS A 233 -9.69 -27.34 9.29
C LYS A 233 -8.37 -28.14 9.23
N GLU A 234 -7.35 -27.61 8.59
CA GLU A 234 -6.03 -28.26 8.48
C GLU A 234 -5.21 -28.19 9.78
N GLY A 235 -5.56 -27.27 10.69
CA GLY A 235 -4.89 -27.07 11.97
C GLY A 235 -3.51 -26.40 11.87
N LYS A 236 -3.14 -25.88 10.70
CA LYS A 236 -1.84 -25.22 10.48
C LYS A 236 -1.87 -24.25 9.31
N LEU A 237 -1.03 -23.22 9.40
CA LEU A 237 -0.71 -22.32 8.29
C LEU A 237 0.52 -22.83 7.52
N PRO A 238 0.73 -22.40 6.26
CA PRO A 238 2.00 -22.53 5.57
C PRO A 238 3.18 -22.01 6.43
N ALA A 239 4.34 -22.66 6.30
CA ALA A 239 5.49 -22.40 7.17
C ALA A 239 6.00 -20.95 7.13
N TRP A 240 5.73 -20.22 6.05
CA TRP A 240 6.13 -18.82 5.87
C TRP A 240 5.14 -17.81 6.47
N GLU A 241 3.87 -18.16 6.71
CA GLU A 241 2.84 -17.19 7.12
C GLU A 241 3.17 -16.52 8.46
N VAL A 242 3.39 -17.31 9.51
CA VAL A 242 3.69 -16.79 10.86
C VAL A 242 4.99 -15.97 10.90
N PRO A 243 6.15 -16.47 10.44
CA PRO A 243 7.38 -15.67 10.48
C PRO A 243 7.27 -14.40 9.63
N ASN A 244 6.59 -14.44 8.49
CA ASN A 244 6.45 -13.27 7.63
C ASN A 244 5.47 -12.25 8.23
N MET A 245 4.38 -12.68 8.89
CA MET A 245 3.54 -11.79 9.70
C MET A 245 4.34 -11.08 10.79
N ILE A 246 5.20 -11.80 11.52
CA ILE A 246 6.09 -11.21 12.53
C ILE A 246 7.05 -10.21 11.87
N ALA A 247 7.68 -10.58 10.75
CA ALA A 247 8.58 -9.70 10.01
C ALA A 247 7.89 -8.43 9.50
N LYS A 248 6.65 -8.55 9.04
CA LYS A 248 5.81 -7.42 8.63
C LYS A 248 5.56 -6.45 9.79
N TYR A 249 5.10 -6.96 10.93
CA TYR A 249 4.84 -6.10 12.09
C TYR A 249 6.13 -5.54 12.70
N TYR A 250 7.22 -6.30 12.70
CA TYR A 250 8.54 -5.79 13.06
C TYR A 250 8.95 -4.63 12.13
N THR A 251 8.71 -4.77 10.82
CA THR A 251 9.01 -3.73 9.83
C THR A 251 8.28 -2.42 10.16
N THR A 252 6.96 -2.48 10.35
CA THR A 252 6.14 -1.28 10.54
C THR A 252 6.36 -0.64 11.92
N THR A 253 6.38 -1.44 12.99
CA THR A 253 6.53 -0.91 14.37
C THR A 253 7.92 -0.32 14.61
N THR A 254 8.99 -0.97 14.14
CA THR A 254 10.35 -0.41 14.24
C THR A 254 10.49 0.88 13.44
N ALA A 255 9.83 0.99 12.28
CA ALA A 255 9.80 2.24 11.52
C ALA A 255 9.13 3.37 12.29
N LEU A 256 8.03 3.09 13.01
CA LEU A 256 7.39 4.08 13.87
C LEU A 256 8.31 4.55 15.00
N GLU A 257 9.00 3.63 15.67
CA GLU A 257 9.98 3.98 16.71
C GLU A 257 11.07 4.89 16.15
N PHE A 258 11.61 4.55 14.99
CA PHE A 258 12.65 5.34 14.32
C PHE A 258 12.13 6.75 13.97
N ALA A 259 10.95 6.83 13.37
CA ALA A 259 10.33 8.10 12.99
C ALA A 259 9.99 9.01 14.18
N LYS A 260 9.69 8.43 15.36
CA LYS A 260 9.48 9.18 16.61
C LYS A 260 10.79 9.74 17.17
N ARG A 261 11.88 8.98 17.13
CA ARG A 261 13.19 9.41 17.63
C ARG A 261 13.78 10.56 16.81
N THR A 262 13.66 10.49 15.49
CA THR A 262 14.18 11.55 14.59
C THR A 262 13.35 12.83 14.64
N ALA A 263 12.04 12.74 14.88
CA ALA A 263 11.18 13.92 15.07
C ALA A 263 11.47 14.67 16.39
N GLY A 264 11.88 13.96 17.44
CA GLY A 264 12.26 14.56 18.73
C GLY A 264 13.65 15.20 18.76
N ALA A 265 14.49 14.96 17.74
CA ALA A 265 15.84 15.53 17.64
C ALA A 265 15.89 16.92 16.96
N ILE A 266 14.72 17.48 16.60
CA ILE A 266 14.56 18.80 15.96
C ILE A 266 13.63 19.71 16.80
N GLN A 267 13.74 19.63 18.13
CA GLN A 267 13.20 20.63 19.05
C GLN A 267 14.33 21.36 19.75
#